data_AF-A0A7X9HIW8-F1
#
_entry.id   AF-A0A7X9HIW8-F1
#
_cell.length_a   1.000
_cell.length_b   1.000
_cell.length_c   1.000
_cell.angle_alpha   90.00
_cell.angle_beta   90.00
_cell.angle_gamma   90.00
#
_symmetry.space_group_name_H-M   'P 1'
#
loop_
_entity.id
_entity.type
_entity.pdbx_description
1 polymer ?
#
loop_
_entity_poly.entity_id
_entity_poly.type
_entity_poly.pdbx_seq_one_letter_code
_entity_poly.pdbx_strand_id
1 'polypeptide(L)'
;MKNEPKVSLVSFNGKNYLVPFILITSLFFLWGFAHSLLDVLNKHFQEILGITKSRSGLVQTALYCGYAVMAIPAGFIMSRFGYKRGIIMGLLLYACGAFLFYPATHIQTFEFTLLCLFIIACGLTLLETAANPYSSALGPPERAEQRINLSQSFNGLGWIVGPAVGGLLILGVSAQNETNKFDSLALPYLSVGVLVLLVAILFIFTKMPEIHEGEYNGQGDKGRFFDLFRHRHFVLAIIAQFLYVAAQTGVNSFFINYVTEVKPEIANEKAAYMLSAGFLCFMIGRFSGSLMMSWFKPTKMLSLYAAVNVLAMLVVVAG
;
A
#
# COMPACT_ATOMS: atom_id res chain seq x y z
N MET A 1 -38.13 0.77 -18.16
CA MET A 1 -36.76 1.07 -17.69
C MET A 1 -35.86 1.20 -18.91
N LYS A 2 -35.38 2.40 -19.23
CA LYS A 2 -34.45 2.62 -20.36
C LYS A 2 -33.15 1.86 -20.05
N ASN A 3 -32.73 0.99 -20.96
CA ASN A 3 -31.41 0.37 -20.94
C ASN A 3 -30.36 1.47 -21.18
N GLU A 4 -29.88 2.08 -20.10
CA GLU A 4 -28.65 2.88 -20.18
C GLU A 4 -27.50 1.96 -20.63
N PRO A 5 -26.70 2.37 -21.63
CA PRO A 5 -25.59 1.55 -22.10
C PRO A 5 -24.64 1.32 -20.93
N LYS A 6 -24.32 0.04 -20.62
CA LYS A 6 -23.36 -0.32 -19.58
C LYS A 6 -22.03 0.38 -19.88
N VAL A 7 -21.73 1.45 -19.16
CA VAL A 7 -20.46 2.18 -19.26
C VAL A 7 -19.32 1.17 -19.15
N SER A 8 -18.35 1.18 -20.07
CA SER A 8 -17.24 0.24 -20.01
C SER A 8 -16.33 0.58 -18.84
N LEU A 9 -15.79 -0.44 -18.16
CA LEU A 9 -14.91 -0.24 -17.00
C LEU A 9 -13.55 0.37 -17.41
N VAL A 10 -13.15 0.15 -18.67
CA VAL A 10 -11.80 0.45 -19.16
C VAL A 10 -11.76 1.06 -20.57
N SER A 11 -12.91 1.33 -21.19
CA SER A 11 -12.97 1.99 -22.50
C SER A 11 -13.76 3.28 -22.38
N PHE A 12 -13.15 4.39 -22.78
CA PHE A 12 -13.74 5.73 -22.71
C PHE A 12 -13.31 6.56 -23.93
N ASN A 13 -14.25 7.26 -24.57
CA ASN A 13 -14.00 8.07 -25.78
C ASN A 13 -13.23 7.33 -26.90
N GLY A 14 -13.58 6.07 -27.18
CA GLY A 14 -12.98 5.30 -28.28
C GLY A 14 -11.52 4.84 -28.06
N LYS A 15 -10.94 5.11 -26.88
CA LYS A 15 -9.62 4.60 -26.48
C LYS A 15 -9.77 3.47 -25.47
N ASN A 16 -9.02 2.38 -25.70
CA ASN A 16 -8.96 1.24 -24.81
C ASN A 16 -7.88 1.46 -23.73
N TYR A 17 -8.29 1.70 -22.49
CA TYR A 17 -7.39 1.88 -21.34
C TYR A 17 -7.03 0.55 -20.65
N LEU A 18 -7.39 -0.59 -21.25
CA LEU A 18 -7.17 -1.92 -20.66
C LEU A 18 -5.70 -2.20 -20.36
N VAL A 19 -4.79 -1.83 -21.27
CA VAL A 19 -3.35 -2.00 -21.04
C VAL A 19 -2.85 -1.12 -19.88
N PRO A 20 -3.10 0.20 -19.84
CA PRO A 20 -2.80 1.02 -18.66
C PRO A 20 -3.42 0.51 -17.36
N PHE A 21 -4.65 -0.01 -17.40
CA PHE A 21 -5.33 -0.51 -16.20
C PHE A 21 -4.72 -1.80 -15.66
N ILE A 22 -4.33 -2.73 -16.54
CA ILE A 22 -3.59 -3.93 -16.16
C ILE A 22 -2.25 -3.54 -15.53
N LEU A 23 -1.55 -2.55 -16.09
CA LEU A 23 -0.26 -2.09 -15.58
C LEU A 23 -0.37 -1.42 -14.21
N ILE A 24 -1.39 -0.58 -13.99
CA ILE A 24 -1.65 -0.03 -12.66
C ILE A 24 -2.03 -1.15 -11.69
N THR A 25 -2.86 -2.10 -12.11
CA THR A 25 -3.29 -3.20 -11.25
C THR A 25 -2.12 -4.12 -10.86
N SER A 26 -1.22 -4.41 -11.80
CA SER A 26 0.02 -5.15 -11.50
C SER A 26 0.96 -4.35 -10.60
N LEU A 27 0.98 -3.01 -10.72
CA LEU A 27 1.70 -2.14 -9.79
C LEU A 27 1.14 -2.25 -8.37
N PHE A 28 -0.19 -2.31 -8.18
CA PHE A 28 -0.79 -2.52 -6.84
C PHE A 28 -0.43 -3.88 -6.24
N PHE A 29 -0.43 -4.94 -7.06
CA PHE A 29 0.06 -6.26 -6.66
C PHE A 29 1.52 -6.21 -6.23
N LEU A 30 2.38 -5.65 -7.07
CA LEU A 30 3.82 -5.55 -6.80
C LEU A 30 4.10 -4.71 -5.56
N TRP A 31 3.36 -3.62 -5.37
CA TRP A 31 3.45 -2.78 -4.19
C TRP A 31 3.13 -3.58 -2.92
N GLY A 32 2.04 -4.36 -2.91
CA GLY A 32 1.68 -5.22 -1.76
C GLY A 32 2.67 -6.34 -1.54
N PHE A 33 3.17 -6.93 -2.63
CA PHE A 33 4.22 -7.95 -2.59
C PHE A 33 5.52 -7.40 -1.99
N ALA A 34 5.99 -6.23 -2.47
CA ALA A 34 7.21 -5.61 -2.00
C ALA A 34 7.11 -5.19 -0.53
N HIS A 35 5.96 -4.62 -0.13
CA HIS A 35 5.74 -4.20 1.25
C HIS A 35 5.72 -5.39 2.22
N SER A 36 4.95 -6.43 1.91
CA SER A 36 4.87 -7.62 2.76
C SER A 36 6.18 -8.40 2.83
N LEU A 37 6.92 -8.46 1.72
CA LEU A 37 8.26 -9.03 1.69
C LEU A 37 9.24 -8.22 2.56
N LEU A 38 9.18 -6.90 2.48
CA LEU A 38 9.98 -6.00 3.32
C LEU A 38 9.67 -6.17 4.81
N ASP A 39 8.41 -6.41 5.19
CA ASP A 39 8.06 -6.69 6.59
C ASP A 39 8.70 -7.98 7.11
N VAL A 40 8.68 -9.05 6.31
CA VAL A 40 9.34 -10.32 6.65
C VAL A 40 10.86 -10.14 6.78
N LEU A 41 11.48 -9.45 5.82
CA LEU A 41 12.91 -9.17 5.84
C LEU A 41 13.31 -8.28 7.02
N ASN A 42 12.51 -7.26 7.34
CA ASN A 42 12.72 -6.40 8.49
C ASN A 42 12.65 -7.15 9.82
N LYS A 43 11.68 -8.06 9.96
CA LYS A 43 11.58 -8.88 11.17
C LYS A 43 12.82 -9.76 11.34
N HIS A 44 13.24 -10.44 10.27
CA HIS A 44 14.44 -11.27 10.30
C HIS A 44 15.71 -10.45 10.60
N PHE A 45 15.81 -9.24 10.05
CA PHE A 45 16.90 -8.30 10.35
C PHE A 45 16.93 -7.91 11.84
N GLN A 46 15.76 -7.63 12.43
CA GLN A 46 15.64 -7.31 13.86
C GLN A 46 16.06 -8.49 14.75
N GLU A 47 15.73 -9.73 14.36
CA GLU A 47 16.12 -10.95 15.06
C GLU A 47 17.64 -11.18 15.02
N ILE A 48 18.28 -11.02 13.85
CA ILE A 48 19.73 -11.18 13.68
C ILE A 48 20.52 -10.17 14.52
N LEU A 49 20.05 -8.91 14.56
CA LEU A 49 20.71 -7.84 15.31
C LEU A 49 20.38 -7.82 16.81
N GLY A 50 19.52 -8.73 17.30
CA GLY A 50 19.10 -8.74 18.70
C GLY A 50 18.47 -7.42 19.15
N ILE A 51 17.68 -6.80 18.26
CA ILE A 51 17.17 -5.44 18.45
C ILE A 51 16.22 -5.39 19.65
N THR A 52 16.54 -4.54 20.64
CA THR A 52 15.68 -4.28 21.80
C THR A 52 14.36 -3.64 21.36
N LYS A 53 13.26 -3.87 22.11
CA LYS A 53 11.92 -3.32 21.81
C LYS A 53 11.92 -1.81 21.51
N SER A 54 12.76 -1.03 22.20
CA SER A 54 12.92 0.42 21.97
C SER A 54 13.40 0.76 20.56
N ARG A 55 14.37 0.01 20.03
CA ARG A 55 14.89 0.19 18.68
C ARG A 55 13.93 -0.33 17.61
N SER A 56 13.15 -1.38 17.88
CA SER A 56 12.06 -1.79 16.98
C SER A 56 11.00 -0.68 16.84
N GLY A 57 10.70 0.03 17.95
CA GLY A 57 9.88 1.25 17.91
C GLY A 57 10.46 2.33 16.99
N LEU A 58 11.77 2.59 17.05
CA LEU A 58 12.44 3.55 16.17
C LEU A 58 12.34 3.19 14.68
N VAL A 59 12.37 1.90 14.34
CA VAL A 59 12.15 1.44 12.96
C VAL A 59 10.76 1.83 12.47
N GLN A 60 9.72 1.57 13.28
CA GLN A 60 8.36 1.98 12.94
C GLN A 60 8.23 3.50 12.86
N THR A 61 8.82 4.24 13.80
CA THR A 61 8.84 5.70 13.75
C THR A 61 9.48 6.21 12.47
N ALA A 62 10.62 5.65 12.03
CA ALA A 62 11.26 6.06 10.77
C ALA A 62 10.38 5.78 9.55
N LEU A 63 9.72 4.62 9.50
CA LEU A 63 8.77 4.31 8.42
C LEU A 63 7.61 5.32 8.40
N TYR A 64 6.91 5.53 9.52
CA TYR A 64 5.80 6.48 9.58
C TYR A 64 6.23 7.93 9.38
N CYS A 65 7.43 8.32 9.82
CA CYS A 65 8.01 9.63 9.51
C CYS A 65 8.24 9.79 8.00
N GLY A 66 8.72 8.76 7.31
CA GLY A 66 8.84 8.77 5.85
C GLY A 66 7.50 9.05 5.18
N TYR A 67 6.43 8.39 5.65
CA TYR A 67 5.07 8.65 5.20
C TYR A 67 4.60 10.08 5.46
N ALA A 68 4.78 10.59 6.67
CA ALA A 68 4.35 11.94 7.03
C ALA A 68 5.11 13.02 6.24
N VAL A 69 6.44 12.89 6.11
CA VAL A 69 7.29 13.87 5.46
C VAL A 69 7.10 13.86 3.94
N MET A 70 6.95 12.68 3.33
CA MET A 70 6.91 12.55 1.87
C MET A 70 5.51 12.73 1.27
N ALA A 71 4.43 12.58 2.05
CA ALA A 71 3.06 12.69 1.52
C ALA A 71 2.76 14.05 0.86
N ILE A 72 3.20 15.17 1.49
CA ILE A 72 2.97 16.52 0.95
C ILE A 72 3.85 16.79 -0.28
N PRO A 73 5.20 16.58 -0.23
CA PRO A 73 6.05 16.68 -1.41
C PRO A 73 5.57 15.80 -2.57
N ALA A 74 5.11 14.57 -2.30
CA ALA A 74 4.58 13.68 -3.31
C ALA A 74 3.41 14.30 -4.06
N GLY A 75 2.45 14.92 -3.36
CA GLY A 75 1.36 15.67 -3.98
C GLY A 75 1.84 16.80 -4.89
N PHE A 76 2.84 17.58 -4.47
CA PHE A 76 3.41 18.65 -5.30
C PHE A 76 4.15 18.12 -6.54
N ILE A 77 4.84 16.99 -6.40
CA ILE A 77 5.50 16.32 -7.51
C ILE A 77 4.46 15.87 -8.53
N MET A 78 3.35 15.27 -8.07
CA MET A 78 2.23 14.84 -8.91
C MET A 78 1.64 16.02 -9.68
N SER A 79 1.34 17.13 -9.00
CA SER A 79 0.72 18.29 -9.63
C SER A 79 1.62 18.98 -10.65
N ARG A 80 2.96 18.93 -10.46
CA ARG A 80 3.93 19.63 -11.31
C ARG A 80 4.49 18.78 -12.44
N PHE A 81 4.73 17.49 -12.19
CA PHE A 81 5.41 16.58 -13.12
C PHE A 81 4.50 15.49 -13.67
N GLY A 82 3.27 15.39 -13.18
CA GLY A 82 2.27 14.39 -13.58
C GLY A 82 2.44 13.04 -12.87
N TYR A 83 1.37 12.25 -12.92
CA TYR A 83 1.28 10.95 -12.24
C TYR A 83 2.34 9.95 -12.68
N LYS A 84 2.59 9.80 -13.99
CA LYS A 84 3.59 8.85 -14.52
C LYS A 84 4.98 9.12 -13.92
N ARG A 85 5.42 10.38 -13.90
CA ARG A 85 6.77 10.73 -13.45
C ARG A 85 6.96 10.49 -11.97
N GLY A 86 5.95 10.77 -11.13
CA GLY A 86 6.10 10.46 -9.71
C GLY A 86 5.94 8.97 -9.39
N ILE A 87 5.19 8.17 -10.17
CA ILE A 87 5.26 6.69 -10.05
C ILE A 87 6.70 6.23 -10.32
N ILE A 88 7.32 6.67 -11.41
CA ILE A 88 8.71 6.29 -11.75
C ILE A 88 9.67 6.74 -10.64
N MET A 89 9.53 7.98 -10.16
CA MET A 89 10.40 8.49 -9.11
C MET A 89 10.22 7.73 -7.78
N GLY A 90 9.00 7.29 -7.46
CA GLY A 90 8.72 6.42 -6.31
C GLY A 90 9.39 5.06 -6.43
N LEU A 91 9.32 4.42 -7.60
CA LEU A 91 9.97 3.15 -7.88
C LEU A 91 11.51 3.28 -7.79
N LEU A 92 12.07 4.37 -8.33
CA LEU A 92 13.51 4.63 -8.27
C LEU A 92 13.98 4.91 -6.84
N LEU A 93 13.22 5.68 -6.07
CA LEU A 93 13.54 5.98 -4.67
C LEU A 93 13.49 4.71 -3.81
N TYR A 94 12.49 3.86 -4.03
CA TYR A 94 12.41 2.54 -3.42
C TYR A 94 13.62 1.67 -3.77
N ALA A 95 13.94 1.54 -5.06
CA ALA A 95 15.08 0.75 -5.52
C ALA A 95 16.40 1.27 -4.96
N CYS A 96 16.57 2.59 -4.86
CA CYS A 96 17.72 3.22 -4.21
C CYS A 96 17.83 2.80 -2.74
N GLY A 97 16.75 2.89 -1.96
CA GLY A 97 16.73 2.43 -0.58
C GLY A 97 17.05 0.94 -0.42
N ALA A 98 16.51 0.10 -1.32
CA ALA A 98 16.80 -1.33 -1.35
C ALA A 98 18.27 -1.65 -1.71
N PHE A 99 18.88 -0.90 -2.63
CA PHE A 99 20.31 -1.07 -2.96
C PHE A 99 21.23 -0.53 -1.87
N LEU A 100 20.83 0.54 -1.16
CA LEU A 100 21.55 1.05 0.01
C LEU A 100 21.59 0.05 1.17
N PHE A 101 20.73 -0.99 1.18
CA PHE A 101 20.87 -2.08 2.13
C PHE A 101 22.16 -2.90 1.93
N TYR A 102 22.71 -2.98 0.72
CA TYR A 102 23.98 -3.67 0.48
C TYR A 102 25.17 -3.03 1.23
N PRO A 103 25.46 -1.71 1.12
CA PRO A 103 26.47 -1.11 1.99
C PRO A 103 26.07 -1.13 3.48
N ALA A 104 24.77 -1.16 3.80
CA ALA A 104 24.31 -1.28 5.18
C ALA A 104 24.75 -2.59 5.86
N THR A 105 24.83 -3.70 5.12
CA THR A 105 25.29 -4.99 5.67
C THR A 105 26.79 -5.00 5.96
N HIS A 106 27.57 -4.14 5.31
CA HIS A 106 29.00 -3.95 5.58
C HIS A 106 29.27 -2.95 6.71
N ILE A 107 28.51 -1.85 6.79
CA ILE A 107 28.66 -0.83 7.84
C ILE A 107 28.10 -1.33 9.18
N GLN A 108 27.05 -2.15 9.16
CA GLN A 108 26.43 -2.79 10.33
C GLN A 108 25.95 -1.81 11.41
N THR A 109 25.66 -0.56 11.06
CA THR A 109 25.11 0.44 11.98
C THR A 109 23.59 0.53 11.87
N PHE A 110 22.95 0.54 13.03
CA PHE A 110 21.48 0.64 13.14
C PHE A 110 20.93 1.94 12.52
N GLU A 111 21.66 3.05 12.66
CA GLU A 111 21.27 4.36 12.12
C GLU A 111 21.27 4.39 10.59
N PHE A 112 22.24 3.72 9.95
CA PHE A 112 22.29 3.65 8.49
C PHE A 112 21.17 2.76 7.95
N THR A 113 20.83 1.66 8.64
CA THR A 113 19.65 0.87 8.29
C THR A 113 18.34 1.64 8.45
N LEU A 114 18.20 2.44 9.51
CA LEU A 114 17.06 3.35 9.67
C LEU A 114 16.94 4.33 8.51
N LEU A 115 18.05 4.89 8.03
CA LEU A 115 18.08 5.76 6.86
C LEU A 115 17.62 5.02 5.60
N CYS A 116 18.10 3.80 5.36
CA CYS A 116 17.65 2.98 4.23
C CYS A 116 16.14 2.73 4.27
N LEU A 117 15.61 2.38 5.45
CA LEU A 117 14.17 2.17 5.65
C LEU A 117 13.35 3.45 5.47
N PHE A 118 13.87 4.59 5.92
CA PHE A 118 13.26 5.89 5.69
C PHE A 118 13.17 6.23 4.19
N ILE A 119 14.23 5.99 3.42
CA ILE A 119 14.24 6.20 1.96
C ILE A 119 13.21 5.28 1.28
N ILE A 120 13.14 4.01 1.68
CA ILE A 120 12.14 3.07 1.16
C ILE A 120 10.72 3.55 1.49
N ALA A 121 10.47 4.00 2.72
CA ALA A 121 9.18 4.56 3.12
C ALA A 121 8.79 5.76 2.26
N CYS A 122 9.71 6.70 2.01
CA CYS A 122 9.46 7.81 1.10
C CYS A 122 9.10 7.34 -0.32
N GLY A 123 9.77 6.31 -0.83
CA GLY A 123 9.43 5.69 -2.12
C GLY A 123 8.03 5.10 -2.14
N LEU A 124 7.65 4.35 -1.10
CA LEU A 124 6.32 3.77 -0.93
C LEU A 124 5.22 4.85 -0.87
N THR A 125 5.44 5.91 -0.08
CA THR A 125 4.49 7.02 0.04
C THR A 125 4.27 7.75 -1.27
N LEU A 126 5.35 7.97 -2.04
CA LEU A 126 5.26 8.58 -3.35
C LEU A 126 4.46 7.71 -4.34
N LEU A 127 4.66 6.39 -4.29
CA LEU A 127 3.88 5.43 -5.09
C LEU A 127 2.40 5.42 -4.71
N GLU A 128 2.09 5.37 -3.42
CA GLU A 128 0.70 5.31 -2.94
C GLU A 128 -0.07 6.60 -3.23
N THR A 129 0.59 7.75 -3.03
CA THR A 129 0.02 9.07 -3.33
C THR A 129 -0.24 9.24 -4.83
N ALA A 130 0.56 8.58 -5.68
CA ALA A 130 0.43 8.66 -7.13
C ALA A 130 -0.54 7.65 -7.74
N ALA A 131 -0.45 6.38 -7.32
CA ALA A 131 -1.16 5.28 -7.95
C ALA A 131 -2.67 5.32 -7.67
N ASN A 132 -3.08 5.78 -6.48
CA ASN A 132 -4.49 5.84 -6.09
C ASN A 132 -5.30 6.81 -6.96
N PRO A 133 -4.94 8.11 -7.07
CA PRO A 133 -5.67 9.02 -7.95
C PRO A 133 -5.52 8.64 -9.42
N TYR A 134 -4.34 8.17 -9.84
CA TYR A 134 -4.12 7.75 -11.22
C TYR A 134 -5.02 6.58 -11.64
N SER A 135 -5.20 5.56 -10.78
CA SER A 135 -6.16 4.45 -11.03
C SER A 135 -7.60 4.94 -11.10
N SER A 136 -7.98 5.84 -10.19
CA SER A 136 -9.29 6.46 -10.14
C SER A 136 -9.58 7.28 -11.41
N ALA A 137 -8.60 8.01 -11.93
CA ALA A 137 -8.77 8.87 -13.09
C ALA A 137 -8.58 8.14 -14.45
N LEU A 138 -8.00 6.93 -14.46
CA LEU A 138 -7.77 6.13 -15.66
C LEU A 138 -9.06 5.48 -16.20
N GLY A 139 -9.97 6.29 -16.73
CA GLY A 139 -11.21 5.83 -17.38
C GLY A 139 -12.43 6.70 -17.04
N PRO A 140 -13.66 6.19 -17.27
CA PRO A 140 -14.87 6.95 -17.00
C PRO A 140 -15.04 7.28 -15.51
N PRO A 141 -15.40 8.52 -15.13
CA PRO A 141 -15.54 8.93 -13.73
C PRO A 141 -16.61 8.12 -12.98
N GLU A 142 -17.63 7.60 -13.66
CA GLU A 142 -18.73 6.84 -13.06
C GLU A 142 -18.29 5.51 -12.45
N ARG A 143 -17.13 4.97 -12.88
CA ARG A 143 -16.55 3.72 -12.39
C ARG A 143 -15.18 3.88 -11.73
N ALA A 144 -14.82 5.11 -11.37
CA ALA A 144 -13.57 5.42 -10.70
C ALA A 144 -13.41 4.62 -9.39
N GLU A 145 -14.45 4.60 -8.56
CA GLU A 145 -14.47 3.88 -7.28
C GLU A 145 -14.37 2.35 -7.44
N GLN A 146 -14.92 1.83 -8.55
CA GLN A 146 -14.82 0.41 -8.88
C GLN A 146 -13.42 0.02 -9.34
N ARG A 147 -12.78 0.84 -10.20
CA ARG A 147 -11.41 0.61 -10.68
C ARG A 147 -10.41 0.59 -9.54
N ILE A 148 -10.45 1.61 -8.68
CA ILE A 148 -9.51 1.69 -7.55
C ILE A 148 -9.70 0.51 -6.59
N ASN A 149 -10.95 0.10 -6.29
CA ASN A 149 -11.19 -1.06 -5.43
C ASN A 149 -10.73 -2.37 -6.06
N LEU A 150 -10.93 -2.55 -7.37
CA LEU A 150 -10.44 -3.72 -8.08
C LEU A 150 -8.90 -3.79 -8.02
N SER A 151 -8.21 -2.69 -8.37
CA SER A 151 -6.75 -2.65 -8.32
C SER A 151 -6.22 -2.85 -6.88
N GLN A 152 -6.88 -2.26 -5.88
CA GLN A 152 -6.56 -2.45 -4.46
C GLN A 152 -6.81 -3.88 -3.96
N SER A 153 -7.67 -4.66 -4.61
CA SER A 153 -7.85 -6.08 -4.27
C SER A 153 -6.62 -6.91 -4.63
N PHE A 154 -5.93 -6.57 -5.71
CA PHE A 154 -4.66 -7.20 -6.10
C PHE A 154 -3.52 -6.85 -5.13
N ASN A 155 -3.58 -5.71 -4.47
CA ASN A 155 -2.65 -5.40 -3.39
C ASN A 155 -2.75 -6.42 -2.24
N GLY A 156 -3.98 -6.81 -1.86
CA GLY A 156 -4.20 -7.85 -0.86
C GLY A 156 -3.62 -9.20 -1.27
N LEU A 157 -3.67 -9.56 -2.56
CA LEU A 157 -2.99 -10.75 -3.07
C LEU A 157 -1.47 -10.67 -2.90
N GLY A 158 -0.88 -9.48 -3.14
CA GLY A 158 0.54 -9.23 -2.88
C GLY A 158 0.93 -9.50 -1.42
N TRP A 159 0.09 -9.08 -0.47
CA TRP A 159 0.29 -9.33 0.97
C TRP A 159 0.26 -10.81 1.36
N ILE A 160 -0.45 -11.65 0.62
CA ILE A 160 -0.50 -13.09 0.85
C ILE A 160 0.75 -13.78 0.26
N VAL A 161 1.16 -13.37 -0.95
CA VAL A 161 2.27 -14.00 -1.68
C VAL A 161 3.64 -13.56 -1.14
N GLY A 162 3.79 -12.31 -0.71
CA GLY A 162 5.08 -11.75 -0.29
C GLY A 162 5.73 -12.50 0.87
N PRO A 163 5.03 -12.82 1.98
CA PRO A 163 5.61 -13.57 3.08
C PRO A 163 6.05 -14.98 2.69
N ALA A 164 5.31 -15.66 1.81
CA ALA A 164 5.67 -16.98 1.32
C ALA A 164 6.98 -16.95 0.52
N VAL A 165 7.13 -15.98 -0.39
CA VAL A 165 8.38 -15.79 -1.15
C VAL A 165 9.51 -15.31 -0.23
N GLY A 166 9.23 -14.43 0.72
CA GLY A 166 10.22 -13.95 1.69
C GLY A 166 10.77 -15.04 2.58
N GLY A 167 9.91 -15.93 3.08
CA GLY A 167 10.31 -17.11 3.83
C GLY A 167 11.22 -18.01 3.00
N LEU A 168 10.86 -18.30 1.73
CA LEU A 168 11.69 -19.10 0.83
C LEU A 168 13.05 -18.45 0.54
N LEU A 169 13.10 -17.14 0.33
CA LEU A 169 14.35 -16.40 0.09
C LEU A 169 15.26 -16.42 1.33
N ILE A 170 14.70 -16.23 2.53
CA ILE A 170 15.48 -16.28 3.77
C ILE A 170 15.99 -17.70 4.05
N LEU A 171 15.12 -18.70 3.95
CA LEU A 171 15.46 -20.11 4.24
C LEU A 171 16.46 -20.68 3.22
N GLY A 172 16.29 -20.34 1.93
CA GLY A 172 17.18 -20.78 0.85
C GLY A 172 18.61 -20.25 1.02
N VAL A 173 18.77 -19.01 1.48
CA VAL A 173 20.10 -18.42 1.70
C VAL A 173 20.72 -18.88 3.04
N SER A 174 19.90 -19.07 4.07
CA SER A 174 20.35 -19.58 5.38
C SER A 174 20.89 -21.02 5.31
N ALA A 175 20.40 -21.83 4.38
CA ALA A 175 20.88 -23.20 4.16
C ALA A 175 22.23 -23.29 3.45
N GLN A 176 22.71 -22.20 2.83
CA GLN A 176 23.85 -22.23 1.91
C GLN A 176 25.10 -21.48 2.42
N ASN A 177 24.93 -20.53 3.36
CA ASN A 177 26.02 -19.68 3.86
C ASN A 177 26.04 -19.64 5.41
N GLU A 178 26.76 -20.54 6.07
CA GLU A 178 26.94 -20.51 7.54
C GLU A 178 27.91 -19.41 8.03
N THR A 179 28.64 -18.75 7.13
CA THR A 179 29.78 -17.89 7.52
C THR A 179 29.47 -16.39 7.70
N ASN A 180 28.37 -15.85 7.16
CA ASN A 180 27.99 -14.43 7.32
C ASN A 180 26.46 -14.21 7.37
N LYS A 181 25.89 -14.05 8.57
CA LYS A 181 24.46 -13.77 8.80
C LYS A 181 23.95 -12.45 8.19
N PHE A 182 24.85 -11.54 7.81
CA PHE A 182 24.48 -10.26 7.18
C PHE A 182 24.42 -10.37 5.65
N ASP A 183 25.19 -11.27 5.03
CA ASP A 183 25.10 -11.50 3.58
C ASP A 183 23.79 -12.19 3.21
N SER A 184 23.24 -13.00 4.13
CA SER A 184 21.92 -13.62 3.96
C SER A 184 20.77 -12.61 3.94
N LEU A 185 20.98 -11.40 4.47
CA LEU A 185 20.02 -10.31 4.42
C LEU A 185 20.18 -9.43 3.17
N ALA A 186 21.42 -9.24 2.68
CA ALA A 186 21.68 -8.39 1.52
C ALA A 186 20.99 -8.90 0.24
N LEU A 187 21.09 -10.21 -0.01
CA LEU A 187 20.56 -10.85 -1.23
C LEU A 187 19.05 -10.68 -1.42
N PRO A 188 18.20 -10.92 -0.39
CA PRO A 188 16.77 -10.66 -0.50
C PRO A 188 16.45 -9.18 -0.77
N TYR A 189 17.07 -8.23 -0.07
CA TYR A 189 16.83 -6.79 -0.30
C TYR A 189 17.24 -6.36 -1.72
N LEU A 190 18.41 -6.82 -2.19
CA LEU A 190 18.88 -6.60 -3.56
C LEU A 190 17.89 -7.18 -4.60
N SER A 191 17.39 -8.39 -4.37
CA SER A 191 16.43 -9.05 -5.27
C SER A 191 15.14 -8.24 -5.40
N VAL A 192 14.63 -7.69 -4.29
CA VAL A 192 13.47 -6.78 -4.32
C VAL A 192 13.81 -5.48 -5.05
N GLY A 193 14.98 -4.90 -4.80
CA GLY A 193 15.46 -3.70 -5.49
C GLY A 193 15.50 -3.89 -7.01
N VAL A 194 16.04 -5.02 -7.48
CA VAL A 194 16.08 -5.39 -8.90
C VAL A 194 14.67 -5.56 -9.47
N LEU A 195 13.79 -6.27 -8.77
CA LEU A 195 12.40 -6.47 -9.21
C LEU A 195 11.66 -5.13 -9.38
N VAL A 196 11.80 -4.22 -8.40
CA VAL A 196 11.20 -2.89 -8.45
C VAL A 196 11.81 -2.04 -9.58
N LEU A 197 13.12 -2.15 -9.81
CA LEU A 197 13.80 -1.48 -10.90
C LEU A 197 13.31 -1.96 -12.27
N LEU A 198 13.11 -3.27 -12.46
CA LEU A 198 12.53 -3.82 -13.69
C LEU A 198 11.14 -3.26 -13.96
N VAL A 199 10.33 -3.08 -12.92
CA VAL A 199 9.01 -2.45 -13.05
C VAL A 199 9.14 -0.96 -13.36
N ALA A 200 10.10 -0.25 -12.76
CA ALA A 200 10.38 1.14 -13.12
C ALA A 200 10.71 1.28 -14.62
N ILE A 201 11.56 0.39 -15.14
CA ILE A 201 11.93 0.34 -16.56
C ILE A 201 10.69 0.09 -17.43
N LEU A 202 9.83 -0.86 -17.06
CA LEU A 202 8.59 -1.14 -17.78
C LEU A 202 7.68 0.09 -17.83
N PHE A 203 7.55 0.83 -16.72
CA PHE A 203 6.77 2.06 -16.63
C PHE A 203 7.37 3.21 -17.44
N ILE A 204 8.69 3.29 -17.56
CA ILE A 204 9.39 4.27 -18.41
C ILE A 204 8.98 4.05 -19.87
N PHE A 205 9.09 2.81 -20.37
CA PHE A 205 8.82 2.47 -21.78
C PHE A 205 7.33 2.47 -22.14
N THR A 206 6.43 2.24 -21.17
CA THR A 206 5.00 2.23 -21.46
C THR A 206 4.46 3.65 -21.67
N LYS A 207 3.81 3.89 -22.81
CA LYS A 207 3.04 5.13 -23.05
C LYS A 207 1.76 5.10 -22.21
N MET A 208 1.79 5.82 -21.10
CA MET A 208 0.64 6.03 -20.25
C MET A 208 0.01 7.38 -20.55
N PRO A 209 -1.34 7.47 -20.60
CA PRO A 209 -2.01 8.75 -20.79
C PRO A 209 -1.69 9.67 -19.62
N GLU A 210 -1.17 10.86 -19.92
CA GLU A 210 -0.95 11.88 -18.90
C GLU A 210 -2.30 12.46 -18.50
N ILE A 211 -2.74 12.11 -17.31
CA ILE A 211 -3.91 12.70 -16.68
C ILE A 211 -3.41 13.93 -15.94
N HIS A 212 -3.53 15.09 -16.56
CA HIS A 212 -3.41 16.35 -15.84
C HIS A 212 -4.77 16.65 -15.23
N GLU A 213 -4.92 16.46 -13.92
CA GLU A 213 -6.06 17.00 -13.19
C GLU A 213 -5.94 18.52 -13.20
N GLY A 214 -6.54 19.14 -14.22
CA GLY A 214 -6.50 20.56 -14.48
C GLY A 214 -5.85 20.89 -15.81
N GLU A 215 -6.67 20.94 -16.88
CA GLU A 215 -6.48 22.03 -17.84
C GLU A 215 -6.57 23.32 -17.02
N TYR A 216 -5.40 23.90 -16.75
CA TYR A 216 -5.28 25.20 -16.14
C TYR A 216 -5.91 26.19 -17.13
N ASN A 217 -7.21 26.47 -16.98
CA ASN A 217 -7.80 27.67 -17.57
C ASN A 217 -6.87 28.81 -17.16
N GLY A 218 -6.21 29.45 -18.13
CA GLY A 218 -5.13 30.44 -17.95
C GLY A 218 -5.52 31.73 -17.22
N GLN A 219 -6.58 31.70 -16.41
CA GLN A 219 -7.08 32.76 -15.56
C GLN A 219 -7.59 32.14 -14.25
N GLY A 220 -6.74 32.07 -13.23
CA GLY A 220 -7.16 31.57 -11.93
C GLY A 220 -5.97 31.36 -11.02
N ASP A 221 -6.00 32.02 -9.87
CA ASP A 221 -5.00 31.99 -8.80
C ASP A 221 -4.49 30.56 -8.53
N LYS A 222 -3.21 30.42 -8.17
CA LYS A 222 -2.67 29.14 -7.68
C LYS A 222 -3.40 28.85 -6.37
N GLY A 223 -4.53 28.12 -6.45
CA GLY A 223 -5.33 27.76 -5.28
C GLY A 223 -4.40 27.30 -4.17
N ARG A 224 -4.44 27.98 -3.02
CA ARG A 224 -3.48 27.72 -1.96
C ARG A 224 -3.81 26.36 -1.36
N PHE A 225 -2.80 25.60 -0.95
CA PHE A 225 -2.99 24.33 -0.24
C PHE A 225 -4.01 24.44 0.93
N PHE A 226 -4.02 25.59 1.60
CA PHE A 226 -4.97 25.89 2.68
C PHE A 226 -6.42 26.09 2.23
N ASP A 227 -6.67 26.42 0.96
CA ASP A 227 -8.04 26.54 0.44
C ASP A 227 -8.75 25.18 0.39
N LEU A 228 -8.02 24.07 0.29
CA LEU A 228 -8.61 22.73 0.36
C LEU A 228 -9.33 22.48 1.70
N PHE A 229 -8.78 23.01 2.81
CA PHE A 229 -9.39 22.89 4.14
C PHE A 229 -10.72 23.66 4.27
N ARG A 230 -11.06 24.55 3.33
CA ARG A 230 -12.38 25.20 3.29
C ARG A 230 -13.48 24.26 2.81
N HIS A 231 -13.14 23.20 2.08
CA HIS A 231 -14.12 22.24 1.58
C HIS A 231 -14.48 21.24 2.68
N ARG A 232 -15.71 21.36 3.21
CA ARG A 232 -16.22 20.47 4.28
C ARG A 232 -16.09 18.99 3.94
N HIS A 233 -16.39 18.58 2.71
CA HIS A 233 -16.27 17.19 2.28
C HIS A 233 -14.83 16.68 2.31
N PHE A 234 -13.85 17.53 1.99
CA PHE A 234 -12.43 17.18 2.06
C PHE A 234 -11.98 16.96 3.50
N VAL A 235 -12.33 17.88 4.41
CA VAL A 235 -11.99 17.74 5.84
C VAL A 235 -12.65 16.49 6.45
N LEU A 236 -13.93 16.23 6.12
CA LEU A 236 -14.62 15.02 6.55
C LEU A 236 -13.97 13.75 5.99
N ALA A 237 -13.46 13.76 4.75
CA ALA A 237 -12.73 12.63 4.18
C ALA A 237 -11.40 12.38 4.88
N ILE A 238 -10.66 13.43 5.27
CA ILE A 238 -9.44 13.29 6.08
C ILE A 238 -9.75 12.63 7.42
N ILE A 239 -10.78 13.10 8.13
CA ILE A 239 -11.19 12.54 9.43
C ILE A 239 -11.63 11.08 9.26
N ALA A 240 -12.44 10.79 8.24
CA ALA A 240 -12.91 9.44 7.95
C ALA A 240 -11.74 8.49 7.65
N GLN A 241 -10.76 8.91 6.84
CA GLN A 241 -9.59 8.10 6.52
C GLN A 241 -8.69 7.88 7.74
N PHE A 242 -8.50 8.91 8.57
CA PHE A 242 -7.76 8.78 9.82
C PHE A 242 -8.40 7.76 10.77
N LEU A 243 -9.72 7.87 10.98
CA LEU A 243 -10.47 6.94 11.82
C LEU A 243 -10.48 5.52 11.24
N TYR A 244 -10.57 5.40 9.91
CA TYR A 244 -10.49 4.10 9.22
C TYR A 244 -9.13 3.42 9.46
N VAL A 245 -8.02 4.14 9.26
CA VAL A 245 -6.67 3.59 9.48
C VAL A 245 -6.47 3.25 10.96
N ALA A 246 -6.90 4.11 11.89
CA ALA A 246 -6.82 3.84 13.31
C ALA A 246 -7.62 2.58 13.71
N ALA A 247 -8.84 2.42 13.20
CA ALA A 247 -9.65 1.22 13.44
C ALA A 247 -9.00 -0.03 12.84
N GLN A 248 -8.50 0.05 11.61
CA GLN A 248 -7.85 -1.07 10.92
C GLN A 248 -6.58 -1.52 11.64
N THR A 249 -5.65 -0.60 11.93
CA THR A 249 -4.42 -0.90 12.65
C THR A 249 -4.72 -1.38 14.07
N GLY A 250 -5.70 -0.76 14.75
CA GLY A 250 -6.14 -1.18 16.08
C GLY A 250 -6.62 -2.64 16.11
N VAL A 251 -7.51 -3.02 15.19
CA VAL A 251 -7.95 -4.42 15.07
C VAL A 251 -6.75 -5.33 14.80
N ASN A 252 -5.90 -5.02 13.83
CA ASN A 252 -4.76 -5.87 13.48
C ASN A 252 -3.76 -6.05 14.63
N SER A 253 -3.48 -5.00 15.39
CA SER A 253 -2.49 -5.03 16.48
C SER A 253 -3.00 -5.71 17.75
N PHE A 254 -4.28 -5.54 18.10
CA PHE A 254 -4.84 -6.05 19.36
C PHE A 254 -5.60 -7.37 19.20
N PHE A 255 -5.91 -7.82 17.99
CA PHE A 255 -6.72 -9.02 17.77
C PHE A 255 -6.17 -10.27 18.47
N ILE A 256 -4.86 -10.55 18.36
CA ILE A 256 -4.26 -11.74 18.99
C ILE A 256 -4.39 -11.65 20.51
N ASN A 257 -4.05 -10.51 21.09
CA ASN A 257 -4.16 -10.27 22.55
C ASN A 257 -5.61 -10.45 23.03
N TYR A 258 -6.58 -9.91 22.27
CA TYR A 258 -8.00 -10.04 22.57
C TYR A 258 -8.46 -11.50 22.55
N VAL A 259 -8.09 -12.28 21.53
CA VAL A 259 -8.48 -13.70 21.43
C VAL A 259 -7.92 -14.50 22.61
N THR A 260 -6.67 -14.24 23.00
CA THR A 260 -6.04 -14.93 24.12
C THR A 260 -6.61 -14.54 25.48
N GLU A 261 -7.13 -13.31 25.62
CA GLU A 261 -7.74 -12.83 26.85
C GLU A 261 -9.16 -13.36 27.03
N VAL A 262 -9.97 -13.36 25.96
CA VAL A 262 -11.35 -13.87 25.99
C VAL A 262 -11.40 -15.40 26.01
N LYS A 263 -10.47 -16.06 25.32
CA LYS A 263 -10.35 -17.53 25.28
C LYS A 263 -8.91 -17.97 25.54
N PRO A 264 -8.51 -18.10 26.82
CA PRO A 264 -7.15 -18.51 27.21
C PRO A 264 -6.75 -19.90 26.67
N GLU A 265 -7.72 -20.73 26.29
CA GLU A 265 -7.52 -22.05 25.70
C GLU A 265 -6.98 -22.00 24.26
N ILE A 266 -7.07 -20.84 23.59
CA ILE A 266 -6.57 -20.66 22.22
C ILE A 266 -5.12 -20.22 22.30
N ALA A 267 -4.20 -21.11 21.89
CA ALA A 267 -2.79 -20.78 21.74
C ALA A 267 -2.57 -19.63 20.73
N ASN A 268 -1.50 -18.85 20.94
CA ASN A 268 -1.09 -17.73 20.08
C ASN A 268 -1.02 -18.11 18.59
N GLU A 269 -0.61 -19.34 18.28
CA GLU A 269 -0.54 -19.85 16.91
C GLU A 269 -1.93 -19.94 16.25
N LYS A 270 -2.92 -20.48 16.98
CA LYS A 270 -4.31 -20.55 16.49
C LYS A 270 -4.93 -19.16 16.33
N ALA A 271 -4.63 -18.23 17.23
CA ALA A 271 -5.07 -16.84 17.11
C ALA A 271 -4.45 -16.15 15.87
N ALA A 272 -3.18 -16.44 15.56
CA ALA A 272 -2.53 -15.96 14.34
C ALA A 272 -3.20 -16.52 13.06
N TYR A 273 -3.57 -17.82 13.03
CA TYR A 273 -4.33 -18.37 11.91
C TYR A 273 -5.71 -17.71 11.74
N MET A 274 -6.40 -17.39 12.83
CA MET A 274 -7.67 -16.65 12.78
C MET A 274 -7.48 -15.24 12.21
N LEU A 275 -6.41 -14.54 12.59
CA LEU A 275 -6.08 -13.23 12.03
C LEU A 275 -5.76 -13.32 10.52
N SER A 276 -5.00 -14.33 10.10
CA SER A 276 -4.73 -14.60 8.68
C SER A 276 -6.01 -14.88 7.90
N ALA A 277 -6.96 -15.64 8.47
CA ALA A 277 -8.28 -15.82 7.87
C ALA A 277 -9.05 -14.49 7.77
N GLY A 278 -8.92 -13.60 8.76
CA GLY A 278 -9.45 -12.23 8.71
C GLY A 278 -8.92 -11.42 7.53
N PHE A 279 -7.61 -11.46 7.26
CA PHE A 279 -7.02 -10.81 6.08
C PHE A 279 -7.52 -11.42 4.75
N LEU A 280 -7.74 -12.73 4.70
CA LEU A 280 -8.34 -13.39 3.54
C LEU A 280 -9.78 -12.91 3.31
N CYS A 281 -10.60 -12.84 4.37
CA CYS A 281 -11.94 -12.28 4.33
C CYS A 281 -11.94 -10.82 3.87
N PHE A 282 -10.97 -10.02 4.33
CA PHE A 282 -10.78 -8.63 3.88
C PHE A 282 -10.50 -8.56 2.37
N MET A 283 -9.63 -9.43 1.84
CA MET A 283 -9.35 -9.50 0.40
C MET A 283 -10.60 -9.92 -0.39
N ILE A 284 -11.29 -10.98 0.04
CA ILE A 284 -12.52 -11.47 -0.61
C ILE A 284 -13.61 -10.39 -0.57
N GLY A 285 -13.73 -9.68 0.56
CA GLY A 285 -14.66 -8.57 0.73
C GLY A 285 -14.38 -7.40 -0.21
N ARG A 286 -13.11 -7.04 -0.43
CA ARG A 286 -12.74 -6.01 -1.41
C ARG A 286 -13.06 -6.46 -2.85
N PHE A 287 -12.76 -7.72 -3.18
CA PHE A 287 -13.03 -8.27 -4.51
C PHE A 287 -14.53 -8.35 -4.80
N SER A 288 -15.31 -8.91 -3.87
CA SER A 288 -16.77 -8.99 -4.00
C SER A 288 -17.42 -7.60 -3.97
N GLY A 289 -16.94 -6.70 -3.10
CA GLY A 289 -17.37 -5.31 -3.06
C GLY A 289 -17.13 -4.57 -4.38
N SER A 290 -15.97 -4.77 -5.01
CA SER A 290 -15.69 -4.23 -6.34
C SER A 290 -16.66 -4.74 -7.41
N LEU A 291 -17.09 -6.00 -7.33
CA LEU A 291 -18.11 -6.53 -8.25
C LEU A 291 -19.48 -5.92 -7.95
N MET A 292 -19.85 -5.79 -6.68
CA MET A 292 -21.11 -5.20 -6.23
C MET A 292 -21.24 -3.71 -6.59
N MET A 293 -20.12 -2.97 -6.67
CA MET A 293 -20.10 -1.58 -7.14
C MET A 293 -20.56 -1.42 -8.60
N SER A 294 -20.62 -2.50 -9.38
CA SER A 294 -21.26 -2.45 -10.71
C SER A 294 -22.79 -2.35 -10.66
N TRP A 295 -23.41 -2.76 -9.53
CA TRP A 295 -24.85 -2.78 -9.33
C TRP A 295 -25.33 -1.75 -8.31
N PHE A 296 -24.51 -1.42 -7.32
CA PHE A 296 -24.85 -0.51 -6.23
C PHE A 296 -24.00 0.76 -6.24
N LYS A 297 -24.62 1.89 -5.86
CA LYS A 297 -23.89 3.15 -5.69
C LYS A 297 -22.84 2.99 -4.57
N PRO A 298 -21.57 3.33 -4.82
CA PRO A 298 -20.50 3.16 -3.83
C PRO A 298 -20.74 3.84 -2.49
N THR A 299 -21.36 5.03 -2.48
CA THR A 299 -21.70 5.77 -1.25
C THR A 299 -22.65 5.00 -0.35
N LYS A 300 -23.67 4.33 -0.93
CA LYS A 300 -24.60 3.49 -0.17
C LYS A 300 -23.89 2.25 0.37
N MET A 301 -23.01 1.65 -0.43
CA MET A 301 -22.20 0.52 -0.01
C MET A 301 -21.33 0.90 1.18
N LEU A 302 -20.58 2.00 1.10
CA LEU A 302 -19.74 2.50 2.19
C LEU A 302 -20.56 2.72 3.47
N SER A 303 -21.74 3.34 3.38
CA SER A 303 -22.61 3.53 4.55
C SER A 303 -23.10 2.22 5.17
N LEU A 304 -23.41 1.21 4.35
CA LEU A 304 -23.84 -0.10 4.84
C LEU A 304 -22.70 -0.82 5.55
N TYR A 305 -21.52 -0.87 4.96
CA TYR A 305 -20.34 -1.49 5.58
C TYR A 305 -19.95 -0.76 6.88
N ALA A 306 -20.02 0.57 6.91
CA ALA A 306 -19.79 1.34 8.14
C ALA A 306 -20.82 1.01 9.23
N ALA A 307 -22.11 0.93 8.89
CA ALA A 307 -23.16 0.57 9.84
C ALA A 307 -22.98 -0.86 10.40
N VAL A 308 -22.65 -1.82 9.53
CA VAL A 308 -22.36 -3.21 9.94
C VAL A 308 -21.15 -3.26 10.87
N ASN A 309 -20.08 -2.52 10.57
CA ASN A 309 -18.90 -2.45 11.44
C ASN A 309 -19.22 -1.86 12.81
N VAL A 310 -20.03 -0.80 12.87
CA VAL A 310 -20.47 -0.21 14.15
C VAL A 310 -21.27 -1.23 14.96
N LEU A 311 -22.21 -1.94 14.33
CA LEU A 311 -23.00 -2.98 14.99
C LEU A 311 -22.12 -4.14 15.48
N ALA A 312 -21.18 -4.59 14.66
CA ALA A 312 -20.24 -5.65 15.05
C ALA A 312 -19.37 -5.22 16.24
N MET A 313 -18.87 -3.98 16.25
CA MET A 313 -18.11 -3.44 17.37
C MET A 313 -18.96 -3.32 18.65
N LEU A 314 -20.23 -2.95 18.53
CA LEU A 314 -21.14 -2.92 19.68
C LEU A 314 -21.36 -4.32 20.27
N VAL A 315 -21.48 -5.35 19.43
CA VAL A 315 -21.56 -6.74 19.89
C VAL A 315 -20.29 -7.15 20.63
N VAL A 316 -19.12 -6.85 20.07
CA VAL A 316 -17.82 -7.15 20.70
C VAL A 316 -17.68 -6.47 22.06
N VAL A 317 -18.13 -5.22 22.19
CA VAL A 317 -18.10 -4.47 23.46
C VAL A 317 -19.14 -5.00 24.46
N ALA A 318 -20.26 -5.56 23.99
CA ALA A 318 -21.30 -6.11 24.84
C ALA A 318 -20.95 -7.49 25.43
N GLY A 319 -20.02 -8.23 24.81
CA GLY A 319 -19.55 -9.55 25.25
C GLY A 319 -20.22 -10.70 24.50
#